data_AF-A0A349TFU4-F1
#
_entry.id   AF-A0A349TFU4-F1
#
_cell.length_a   1.000
_cell.length_b   1.000
_cell.length_c   1.000
_cell.angle_alpha   90.00
_cell.angle_beta   90.00
_cell.angle_gamma   90.00
#
_symmetry.space_group_name_H-M   'P 1'
#
loop_
_entity.id
_entity.type
_entity.pdbx_description
1 polymer ?
#
loop_
_entity_poly.entity_id
_entity_poly.type
_entity_poly.pdbx_seq_one_letter_code
_entity_poly.pdbx_strand_id
1 'polypeptide(L)'
;MFSVEKHLKGVSLAISAAALAISAPLVAGVIVKSSGPSAEDFPVGTKVKDTDRIVLEEGDQVTILNSAGTRELRGPGTFRAGVRGAPQRATLANLTRQGARQRVRPGATRAGSGEGTRSPNLWYVDVTKSGSMCVPDLQTVFLWRPETETEQTFIMRPGTSDYHQHVTFAEGSTVRPVDNERLPLEEGVEYMISGPGGAVATTVTFTVIDAPTEDAEGMADILIDKGCSLQLDLLSQTLATN
;
A
#
# COMPACT_ATOMS: atom_id res chain seq x y z
N MET A 1 -40.76 -72.05 -26.00
CA MET A 1 -39.68 -72.65 -26.81
C MET A 1 -38.39 -71.91 -26.50
N PHE A 2 -37.39 -72.63 -25.95
CA PHE A 2 -35.96 -72.29 -25.74
C PHE A 2 -35.64 -71.03 -24.90
N SER A 3 -35.33 -71.11 -23.60
CA SER A 3 -34.05 -71.52 -22.95
C SER A 3 -32.84 -70.64 -23.33
N VAL A 4 -32.23 -69.97 -22.34
CA VAL A 4 -30.89 -70.26 -21.79
C VAL A 4 -30.50 -69.18 -20.75
N GLU A 5 -30.19 -69.67 -19.55
CA GLU A 5 -29.53 -68.97 -18.43
C GLU A 5 -28.07 -68.63 -18.76
N LYS A 6 -27.55 -67.50 -18.24
CA LYS A 6 -26.13 -67.39 -17.84
C LYS A 6 -25.98 -66.54 -16.58
N HIS A 7 -25.60 -67.22 -15.51
CA HIS A 7 -24.96 -66.68 -14.31
C HIS A 7 -23.72 -65.84 -14.66
N LEU A 8 -23.47 -64.75 -13.93
CA LEU A 8 -22.11 -64.42 -13.50
C LEU A 8 -22.13 -63.57 -12.22
N LYS A 9 -21.44 -64.10 -11.19
CA LYS A 9 -21.09 -63.44 -9.93
C LYS A 9 -19.97 -62.41 -10.18
N GLY A 10 -19.94 -61.32 -9.43
CA GLY A 10 -18.80 -60.39 -9.33
C GLY A 10 -19.09 -59.32 -8.27
N VAL A 11 -18.73 -59.55 -7.00
CA VAL A 11 -17.47 -59.15 -6.34
C VAL A 11 -17.32 -57.63 -6.24
N SER A 12 -17.43 -57.15 -5.00
CA SER A 12 -17.18 -55.78 -4.55
C SER A 12 -15.79 -55.26 -4.90
N LEU A 13 -15.70 -53.97 -5.23
CA LEU A 13 -14.55 -53.14 -4.85
C LEU A 13 -15.01 -51.68 -4.70
N ALA A 14 -15.26 -51.25 -3.46
CA ALA A 14 -15.48 -49.85 -3.13
C ALA A 14 -14.13 -49.14 -3.11
N ILE A 15 -13.86 -48.31 -4.12
CA ILE A 15 -12.68 -47.44 -4.17
C ILE A 15 -13.05 -46.12 -3.48
N SER A 16 -12.68 -45.99 -2.21
CA SER A 16 -12.71 -44.71 -1.50
C SER A 16 -11.59 -43.82 -2.05
N ALA A 17 -11.96 -42.87 -2.91
CA ALA A 17 -11.06 -41.80 -3.34
C ALA A 17 -10.90 -40.79 -2.19
N ALA A 18 -9.83 -40.94 -1.41
CA ALA A 18 -9.38 -39.92 -0.47
C ALA A 18 -8.81 -38.75 -1.28
N ALA A 19 -9.59 -37.68 -1.42
CA ALA A 19 -9.12 -36.42 -1.98
C ALA A 19 -8.11 -35.79 -1.00
N LEU A 20 -6.83 -35.97 -1.28
CA LEU A 20 -5.76 -35.17 -0.69
C LEU A 20 -5.93 -33.72 -1.16
N ALA A 21 -6.56 -32.90 -0.34
CA ALA A 21 -6.55 -31.46 -0.50
C ALA A 21 -5.09 -31.00 -0.36
N ILE A 22 -4.44 -30.71 -1.50
CA ILE A 22 -3.13 -30.07 -1.52
C ILE A 22 -3.37 -28.64 -1.05
N SER A 23 -3.13 -28.39 0.25
CA SER A 23 -3.09 -27.05 0.80
C SER A 23 -1.96 -26.30 0.09
N ALA A 24 -2.31 -25.41 -0.83
CA ALA A 24 -1.34 -24.48 -1.40
C ALA A 24 -0.65 -23.73 -0.25
N PRO A 25 0.68 -23.54 -0.28
CA PRO A 25 1.36 -22.77 0.76
C PRO A 25 0.78 -21.35 0.73
N LEU A 26 0.09 -20.99 1.80
CA LEU A 26 -0.42 -19.64 1.99
C LEU A 26 0.80 -18.71 2.12
N VAL A 27 0.92 -17.75 1.21
CA VAL A 27 1.88 -16.65 1.35
C VAL A 27 1.50 -15.93 2.64
N ALA A 28 2.46 -15.83 3.56
CA ALA A 28 2.23 -15.28 4.89
C ALA A 28 2.45 -13.78 4.99
N GLY A 29 3.07 -13.18 3.97
CA GLY A 29 3.27 -11.75 3.88
C GLY A 29 4.32 -11.37 2.84
N VAL A 30 4.54 -10.07 2.72
CA VAL A 30 5.57 -9.43 1.91
C VAL A 30 6.41 -8.50 2.79
N ILE A 31 7.72 -8.50 2.57
CA ILE A 31 8.62 -7.56 3.25
C ILE A 31 8.45 -6.18 2.62
N VAL A 32 8.04 -5.18 3.41
CA VAL A 32 7.76 -3.81 2.93
C VAL A 32 8.83 -2.82 3.34
N LYS A 33 9.64 -3.15 4.34
CA LYS A 33 10.81 -2.39 4.76
C LYS A 33 11.86 -3.33 5.32
N SER A 34 13.12 -3.04 5.00
CA SER A 34 14.27 -3.81 5.47
C SER A 34 15.48 -2.90 5.57
N SER A 35 16.17 -2.92 6.70
CA SER A 35 17.35 -2.09 6.94
C SER A 35 18.25 -2.72 7.99
N GLY A 36 19.56 -2.47 7.86
CA GLY A 36 20.61 -3.03 8.72
C GLY A 36 21.46 -4.07 7.97
N PRO A 37 22.41 -4.74 8.66
CA PRO A 37 23.30 -5.72 8.07
C PRO A 37 22.62 -6.85 7.29
N SER A 38 21.47 -7.35 7.75
CA SER A 38 20.76 -8.46 7.08
C SER A 38 19.79 -8.00 5.99
N ALA A 39 19.77 -6.71 5.63
CA ALA A 39 18.81 -6.18 4.66
C ALA A 39 18.95 -6.81 3.26
N GLU A 40 20.17 -7.22 2.90
CA GLU A 40 20.45 -7.90 1.63
C GLU A 40 19.81 -9.29 1.54
N ASP A 41 19.66 -9.99 2.66
CA ASP A 41 19.00 -11.30 2.74
C ASP A 41 17.46 -11.19 2.73
N PHE A 42 16.95 -10.02 3.10
CA PHE A 42 15.52 -9.74 3.22
C PHE A 42 15.12 -8.50 2.41
N PRO A 43 15.29 -8.50 1.07
CA PRO A 43 14.97 -7.33 0.27
C PRO A 43 13.46 -7.04 0.28
N VAL A 44 13.10 -5.76 0.14
CA VAL A 44 11.71 -5.32 -0.02
C VAL A 44 11.08 -6.02 -1.23
N GLY A 45 9.84 -6.50 -1.08
CA GLY A 45 9.15 -7.34 -2.07
C GLY A 45 9.32 -8.83 -1.87
N THR A 46 10.21 -9.27 -0.98
CA THR A 46 10.35 -10.70 -0.69
C THR A 46 9.07 -11.27 -0.10
N LYS A 47 8.56 -12.33 -0.75
CA LYS A 47 7.43 -13.12 -0.25
C LYS A 47 7.90 -14.11 0.79
N VAL A 48 7.25 -14.10 1.94
CA VAL A 48 7.55 -14.99 3.06
C VAL A 48 6.37 -15.92 3.34
N LYS A 49 6.67 -17.16 3.76
CA LYS A 49 5.69 -18.16 4.22
C LYS A 49 5.62 -18.17 5.74
N ASP A 50 4.53 -18.71 6.28
CA ASP A 50 4.28 -18.67 7.73
C ASP A 50 5.36 -19.42 8.53
N THR A 51 5.95 -20.44 7.89
CA THR A 51 6.98 -21.28 8.45
C THR A 51 8.38 -20.67 8.37
N ASP A 52 8.56 -19.61 7.59
CA ASP A 52 9.88 -19.04 7.34
C ASP A 52 10.45 -18.39 8.60
N ARG A 53 11.78 -18.39 8.67
CA ARG A 53 12.56 -17.83 9.76
C ARG A 53 13.34 -16.64 9.24
N ILE A 54 13.17 -15.51 9.90
CA ILE A 54 13.92 -14.29 9.62
C ILE A 54 14.96 -14.16 10.72
N VAL A 55 16.22 -14.25 10.34
CA VAL A 55 17.36 -14.11 11.26
C VAL A 55 17.84 -12.69 11.13
N LEU A 56 17.82 -11.95 12.24
CA LEU A 56 18.26 -10.57 12.29
C LEU A 56 19.51 -10.46 13.16
N GLU A 57 20.38 -9.53 12.78
CA GLU A 57 21.56 -9.10 13.50
C GLU A 57 21.27 -7.83 14.33
N GLU A 58 22.28 -7.35 15.05
CA GLU A 58 22.17 -6.11 15.80
C GLU A 58 22.00 -4.92 14.86
N GLY A 59 21.02 -4.05 15.17
CA GLY A 59 20.69 -2.89 14.34
C GLY A 59 19.74 -3.19 13.18
N ASP A 60 19.34 -4.45 12.97
CA ASP A 60 18.37 -4.80 11.93
C ASP A 60 16.93 -4.43 12.28
N GLN A 61 16.19 -4.05 11.24
CA GLN A 61 14.77 -3.78 11.25
C GLN A 61 14.14 -4.32 9.97
N VAL A 62 13.17 -5.23 10.10
CA VAL A 62 12.40 -5.79 8.99
C VAL A 62 10.91 -5.66 9.27
N THR A 63 10.17 -5.14 8.30
CA THR A 63 8.72 -4.96 8.38
C THR A 63 8.03 -5.89 7.39
N ILE A 64 7.13 -6.72 7.90
CA ILE A 64 6.36 -7.68 7.12
C ILE A 64 4.91 -7.22 7.12
N LEU A 65 4.33 -7.12 5.92
CA LEU A 65 2.92 -6.83 5.73
C LEU A 65 2.21 -8.10 5.28
N ASN A 66 1.07 -8.38 5.91
CA ASN A 66 0.15 -9.41 5.44
C ASN A 66 -1.31 -8.98 5.62
N SER A 67 -2.22 -9.89 5.29
CA SER A 67 -3.66 -9.62 5.33
C SER A 67 -4.13 -9.22 6.73
N ALA A 68 -3.53 -9.76 7.79
CA ALA A 68 -3.84 -9.42 9.18
C ALA A 68 -3.25 -8.07 9.63
N GLY A 69 -2.25 -7.55 8.92
CA GLY A 69 -1.65 -6.25 9.16
C GLY A 69 -0.13 -6.26 9.01
N THR A 70 0.49 -5.21 9.53
CA THR A 70 1.93 -5.02 9.47
C THR A 70 2.58 -5.36 10.81
N ARG A 71 3.64 -6.17 10.78
CA ARG A 71 4.47 -6.48 11.93
C ARG A 71 5.91 -6.06 11.68
N GLU A 72 6.49 -5.43 12.70
CA GLU A 72 7.89 -5.04 12.70
C GLU A 72 8.73 -5.98 13.57
N LEU A 73 9.88 -6.38 13.03
CA LEU A 73 10.88 -7.20 13.70
C LEU A 73 12.13 -6.34 13.88
N ARG A 74 12.67 -6.27 15.10
CA ARG A 74 13.82 -5.43 15.43
C ARG A 74 14.82 -6.17 16.29
N GLY A 75 16.10 -5.89 16.03
CA GLY A 75 17.21 -6.37 16.83
C GLY A 75 17.54 -7.85 16.61
N PRO A 76 18.62 -8.33 17.25
CA PRO A 76 19.17 -9.63 16.94
C PRO A 76 18.25 -10.76 17.38
N GLY A 77 18.12 -11.81 16.55
CA GLY A 77 17.35 -12.99 16.89
C GLY A 77 16.77 -13.72 15.70
N THR A 78 16.02 -14.80 15.96
CA THR A 78 15.29 -15.54 14.93
C THR A 78 13.79 -15.39 15.15
N PHE A 79 13.13 -14.79 14.18
CA PHE A 79 11.71 -14.50 14.20
C PHE A 79 10.96 -15.40 13.21
N ARG A 80 9.69 -15.68 13.50
CA ARG A 80 8.77 -16.29 12.53
C ARG A 80 8.14 -15.19 11.68
N ALA A 81 8.09 -15.40 10.37
CA ALA A 81 7.52 -14.44 9.43
C ALA A 81 5.99 -14.30 9.56
N GLY A 82 5.30 -15.39 9.89
CA GLY A 82 3.84 -15.40 9.98
C GLY A 82 3.27 -14.40 11.00
N VAL A 83 2.31 -13.58 10.56
CA VAL A 83 1.46 -12.75 11.42
C VAL A 83 0.06 -13.36 11.43
N ARG A 84 -0.44 -13.72 12.61
CA ARG A 84 -1.81 -14.25 12.77
C ARG A 84 -2.74 -13.12 13.16
N GLY A 85 -3.90 -13.03 12.51
CA GLY A 85 -4.94 -12.09 12.88
C GLY A 85 -6.08 -12.08 11.87
N ALA A 86 -7.12 -11.31 12.17
CA ALA A 86 -8.22 -11.10 11.24
C ALA A 86 -7.80 -10.12 10.13
N PRO A 87 -8.26 -10.31 8.89
CA PRO A 87 -7.83 -9.49 7.78
C PRO A 87 -8.31 -8.03 7.89
N GLN A 88 -7.44 -7.06 7.61
CA GLN A 88 -7.73 -5.62 7.73
C GLN A 88 -8.35 -4.99 6.47
N ARG A 89 -9.25 -5.72 5.80
CA ARG A 89 -9.88 -5.27 4.54
C ARG A 89 -10.61 -3.93 4.68
N ALA A 90 -11.29 -3.71 5.81
CA ALA A 90 -12.03 -2.46 6.04
C ALA A 90 -11.09 -1.24 6.18
N THR A 91 -9.91 -1.43 6.79
CA THR A 91 -8.89 -0.38 6.93
C THR A 91 -8.30 -0.04 5.58
N LEU A 92 -7.91 -1.05 4.79
CA LEU A 92 -7.42 -0.85 3.42
C LEU A 92 -8.49 -0.18 2.54
N ALA A 93 -9.73 -0.65 2.62
CA ALA A 93 -10.84 -0.06 1.88
C ALA A 93 -11.05 1.40 2.26
N ASN A 94 -10.90 1.80 3.53
CA ASN A 94 -10.92 3.21 3.95
C ASN A 94 -9.77 4.02 3.35
N LEU A 95 -8.55 3.46 3.38
CA LEU A 95 -7.35 4.12 2.90
C LEU A 95 -7.38 4.35 1.38
N THR A 96 -8.10 3.51 0.62
CA THR A 96 -8.12 3.53 -0.86
C THR A 96 -9.41 4.11 -1.46
N ARG A 97 -10.38 4.58 -0.66
CA ARG A 97 -11.63 5.14 -1.21
C ARG A 97 -11.32 6.39 -2.03
N GLN A 98 -11.79 6.43 -3.28
CA GLN A 98 -11.69 7.62 -4.10
C GLN A 98 -12.68 8.70 -3.63
N GLY A 99 -12.20 9.93 -3.43
CA GLY A 99 -13.03 11.13 -3.26
C GLY A 99 -12.79 11.91 -1.96
N ALA A 100 -12.82 13.24 -2.08
CA ALA A 100 -12.61 14.24 -1.01
C ALA A 100 -13.67 14.24 0.13
N ARG A 101 -14.54 13.23 0.22
CA ARG A 101 -15.68 13.21 1.17
C ARG A 101 -15.26 12.95 2.61
N GLN A 102 -14.01 12.65 2.88
CA GLN A 102 -13.51 12.63 4.25
C GLN A 102 -13.28 14.08 4.69
N ARG A 103 -14.34 14.74 5.18
CA ARG A 103 -14.17 15.83 6.16
C ARG A 103 -13.38 15.22 7.31
N VAL A 104 -12.06 15.41 7.32
CA VAL A 104 -11.24 15.15 8.48
C VAL A 104 -11.76 16.11 9.54
N ARG A 105 -12.63 15.61 10.42
CA ARG A 105 -12.99 16.35 11.63
C ARG A 105 -11.69 16.45 12.42
N PRO A 106 -11.26 17.63 12.89
CA PRO A 106 -10.20 17.74 13.88
C PRO A 106 -10.73 17.13 15.18
N GLY A 107 -10.70 15.81 15.28
CA GLY A 107 -10.93 15.08 16.50
C GLY A 107 -9.62 15.08 17.26
N ALA A 108 -9.61 15.64 18.47
CA ALA A 108 -8.47 15.62 19.37
C ALA A 108 -8.02 14.17 19.64
N THR A 109 -7.03 13.69 18.89
CA THR A 109 -6.32 12.46 19.23
C THR A 109 -5.07 12.84 19.99
N ARG A 110 -5.00 12.39 21.24
CA ARG A 110 -3.81 12.44 22.11
C ARG A 110 -2.56 12.15 21.30
N ALA A 111 -1.60 13.08 21.34
CA ALA A 111 -0.23 12.87 20.93
C ALA A 111 0.34 11.67 21.70
N GLY A 112 0.26 10.48 21.12
CA GLY A 112 1.18 9.41 21.38
C GLY A 112 2.48 9.76 20.67
N SER A 113 3.57 9.75 21.41
CA SER A 113 4.91 10.15 20.99
C SER A 113 5.35 9.46 19.69
N GLY A 114 5.54 10.26 18.63
CA GLY A 114 6.33 9.94 17.45
C GLY A 114 5.54 9.51 16.23
N GLU A 115 5.05 10.48 15.43
CA GLU A 115 4.99 10.47 13.96
C GLU A 115 4.05 11.60 13.51
N GLY A 116 4.48 12.41 12.52
CA GLY A 116 3.71 13.55 12.02
C GLY A 116 2.33 13.16 11.49
N THR A 117 1.45 14.15 11.30
CA THR A 117 0.20 13.97 10.57
C THR A 117 0.49 13.28 9.23
N ARG A 118 -0.21 12.18 8.94
CA ARG A 118 -0.08 11.41 7.69
C ARG A 118 -1.24 11.67 6.76
N SER A 119 -1.05 11.43 5.47
CA SER A 119 -2.16 11.42 4.52
C SER A 119 -3.22 10.38 4.95
N PRO A 120 -4.51 10.75 4.97
CA PRO A 120 -5.59 9.83 5.32
C PRO A 120 -5.97 8.89 4.16
N ASN A 121 -5.35 9.03 2.99
CA ASN A 121 -5.69 8.29 1.79
C ASN A 121 -4.44 7.91 1.00
N LEU A 122 -4.41 6.68 0.47
CA LEU A 122 -3.30 6.14 -0.30
C LEU A 122 -3.03 6.92 -1.59
N TRP A 123 -4.06 7.54 -2.17
CA TRP A 123 -4.02 8.19 -3.47
C TRP A 123 -3.83 9.71 -3.40
N TYR A 124 -3.72 10.28 -2.21
CA TYR A 124 -3.44 11.71 -2.06
C TYR A 124 -1.95 11.99 -2.14
N VAL A 125 -1.59 12.95 -2.97
CA VAL A 125 -0.21 13.40 -3.16
C VAL A 125 0.19 14.31 -2.01
N ASP A 126 1.10 13.87 -1.16
CA ASP A 126 1.66 14.71 -0.10
C ASP A 126 2.57 15.78 -0.70
N VAL A 127 2.17 17.05 -0.57
CA VAL A 127 2.94 18.19 -1.12
C VAL A 127 4.31 18.37 -0.47
N THR A 128 4.60 17.67 0.64
CA THR A 128 5.87 17.75 1.37
C THR A 128 6.85 16.62 1.04
N LYS A 129 6.47 15.68 0.16
CA LYS A 129 7.29 14.51 -0.17
C LYS A 129 7.53 14.42 -1.68
N SER A 130 8.77 14.13 -2.05
CA SER A 130 9.15 13.80 -3.43
C SER A 130 9.13 12.30 -3.65
N GLY A 131 8.79 11.84 -4.85
CA GLY A 131 8.85 10.43 -5.23
C GLY A 131 7.83 10.04 -6.29
N SER A 132 7.83 8.76 -6.64
CA SER A 132 6.81 8.18 -7.52
C SER A 132 5.49 8.05 -6.78
N MET A 133 4.43 8.57 -7.40
CA MET A 133 3.07 8.50 -6.89
C MET A 133 2.21 7.64 -7.80
N CYS A 134 1.82 6.49 -7.29
CA CYS A 134 0.85 5.62 -7.89
C CYS A 134 -0.56 6.16 -7.71
N VAL A 135 -1.32 6.28 -8.79
CA VAL A 135 -2.73 6.69 -8.74
C VAL A 135 -3.58 5.77 -9.60
N PRO A 136 -4.85 5.53 -9.21
CA PRO A 136 -5.76 4.72 -10.01
C PRO A 136 -6.25 5.45 -11.27
N ASP A 137 -6.22 6.78 -11.27
CA ASP A 137 -6.71 7.62 -12.36
C ASP A 137 -6.02 8.99 -12.31
N LEU A 138 -5.38 9.38 -13.41
CA LEU A 138 -4.72 10.68 -13.55
C LEU A 138 -5.72 11.85 -13.62
N GLN A 139 -6.96 11.59 -14.01
CA GLN A 139 -8.02 12.61 -14.04
C GLN A 139 -8.53 12.98 -12.64
N THR A 140 -8.28 12.12 -11.65
CA THR A 140 -8.82 12.26 -10.29
C THR A 140 -7.70 12.31 -9.24
N VAL A 141 -6.76 13.25 -9.41
CA VAL A 141 -5.64 13.45 -8.48
C VAL A 141 -5.96 14.53 -7.46
N PHE A 142 -5.62 14.25 -6.20
CA PHE A 142 -5.77 15.18 -5.09
C PHE A 142 -4.42 15.45 -4.43
N LEU A 143 -4.12 16.72 -4.19
CA LEU A 143 -3.02 17.13 -3.34
C LEU A 143 -3.48 17.15 -1.88
N TRP A 144 -2.60 16.75 -0.97
CA TRP A 144 -2.80 16.79 0.47
C TRP A 144 -1.68 17.55 1.17
N ARG A 145 -2.03 18.32 2.20
CA ARG A 145 -1.08 19.02 3.08
C ARG A 145 -1.27 18.64 4.55
N PRO A 146 -0.18 18.51 5.34
CA PRO A 146 -0.26 18.25 6.77
C PRO A 146 -0.71 19.46 7.58
N GLU A 147 -0.30 20.67 7.18
CA GLU A 147 -0.56 21.92 7.90
C GLU A 147 -1.84 22.59 7.41
N THR A 148 -2.66 23.13 8.33
CA THR A 148 -3.96 23.72 8.00
C THR A 148 -4.22 25.08 8.63
N GLU A 149 -3.26 25.61 9.38
CA GLU A 149 -3.42 26.82 10.21
C GLU A 149 -3.76 28.07 9.40
N THR A 150 -3.29 28.12 8.15
CA THR A 150 -3.49 29.27 7.27
C THR A 150 -3.86 28.82 5.87
N GLU A 151 -4.46 29.74 5.11
CA GLU A 151 -4.58 29.58 3.67
C GLU A 151 -3.19 29.52 3.03
N GLN A 152 -2.95 28.54 2.16
CA GLN A 152 -1.70 28.42 1.42
C GLN A 152 -1.98 28.10 -0.04
N THR A 153 -1.23 28.73 -0.93
CA THR A 153 -1.26 28.43 -2.37
C THR A 153 0.02 27.70 -2.75
N PHE A 154 -0.15 26.51 -3.31
CA PHE A 154 0.92 25.73 -3.92
C PHE A 154 0.91 25.96 -5.43
N ILE A 155 2.09 25.89 -6.05
CA ILE A 155 2.24 25.99 -7.50
C ILE A 155 2.67 24.62 -8.01
N MET A 156 1.89 24.04 -8.92
CA MET A 156 2.21 22.78 -9.57
C MET A 156 2.53 23.04 -11.05
N ARG A 157 3.65 22.49 -11.52
CA ARG A 157 4.11 22.64 -12.90
C ARG A 157 4.81 21.37 -13.41
N PRO A 158 4.77 21.07 -14.71
CA PRO A 158 5.65 20.07 -15.28
C PRO A 158 7.12 20.47 -15.14
N GLY A 159 8.02 19.50 -15.06
CA GLY A 159 9.47 19.74 -15.12
C GLY A 159 9.92 20.29 -16.48
N THR A 160 9.12 20.08 -17.52
CA THR A 160 9.44 20.36 -18.93
C THR A 160 8.91 21.69 -19.46
N SER A 161 8.08 22.41 -18.70
CA SER A 161 7.49 23.68 -19.13
C SER A 161 7.35 24.69 -17.99
N ASP A 162 7.12 25.94 -18.35
CA ASP A 162 6.83 27.06 -17.43
C ASP A 162 5.32 27.19 -17.13
N TYR A 163 4.48 26.43 -17.83
CA TYR A 163 3.05 26.35 -17.57
C TYR A 163 2.80 25.78 -16.17
N HIS A 164 1.89 26.42 -15.43
CA HIS A 164 1.61 26.05 -14.05
C HIS A 164 0.17 26.34 -13.66
N GLN A 165 -0.28 25.63 -12.63
CA GLN A 165 -1.53 25.91 -11.94
C GLN A 165 -1.29 26.28 -10.48
N HIS A 166 -2.20 27.07 -9.93
CA HIS A 166 -2.24 27.39 -8.51
C HIS A 166 -3.25 26.49 -7.82
N VAL A 167 -2.82 25.80 -6.78
CA VAL A 167 -3.68 24.96 -5.93
C VAL A 167 -3.77 25.62 -4.56
N THR A 168 -4.86 26.33 -4.31
CA THR A 168 -5.10 27.05 -3.06
C THR A 168 -5.89 26.20 -2.07
N PHE A 169 -5.29 25.95 -0.91
CA PHE A 169 -5.93 25.32 0.23
C PHE A 169 -6.40 26.40 1.19
N ALA A 170 -7.71 26.49 1.40
CA ALA A 170 -8.29 27.34 2.44
C ALA A 170 -7.82 26.90 3.84
N GLU A 171 -7.84 27.82 4.80
CA GLU A 171 -7.67 27.52 6.23
C GLU A 171 -8.55 26.33 6.64
N GLY A 172 -7.98 25.40 7.42
CA GLY A 172 -8.66 24.16 7.84
C GLY A 172 -8.80 23.09 6.76
N SER A 173 -8.50 23.36 5.49
CA SER A 173 -8.56 22.37 4.40
C SER A 173 -7.23 21.64 4.24
N THR A 174 -7.28 20.30 4.21
CA THR A 174 -6.11 19.44 3.99
C THR A 174 -6.00 18.89 2.58
N VAL A 175 -7.08 18.91 1.78
CA VAL A 175 -7.14 18.25 0.47
C VAL A 175 -7.63 19.22 -0.60
N ARG A 176 -7.03 19.18 -1.80
CA ARG A 176 -7.49 19.92 -2.97
C ARG A 176 -7.36 19.06 -4.24
N PRO A 177 -8.37 19.04 -5.13
CA PRO A 177 -8.21 18.43 -6.43
C PRO A 177 -7.20 19.22 -7.27
N VAL A 178 -6.44 18.50 -8.08
CA VAL A 178 -5.66 19.06 -9.18
C VAL A 178 -6.62 19.38 -10.32
N ASP A 179 -6.50 20.56 -10.92
CA ASP A 179 -7.28 20.92 -12.10
C ASP A 179 -6.61 20.32 -13.34
N ASN A 180 -7.15 19.19 -13.83
CA ASN A 180 -6.62 18.47 -14.98
C ASN A 180 -6.97 19.15 -16.32
N GLU A 181 -8.06 19.94 -16.38
CA GLU A 181 -8.38 20.74 -17.56
C GLU A 181 -7.34 21.84 -17.75
N ARG A 182 -6.87 22.42 -16.64
CA ARG A 182 -5.80 23.41 -16.65
C ARG A 182 -4.44 22.76 -16.89
N LEU A 183 -4.07 21.75 -16.11
CA LEU A 183 -2.80 21.05 -16.24
C LEU A 183 -3.03 19.54 -16.39
N PRO A 184 -3.07 19.03 -17.63
CA PRO A 184 -3.16 17.61 -17.86
C PRO A 184 -2.01 16.85 -17.22
N LEU A 185 -2.37 15.82 -16.45
CA LEU A 185 -1.40 14.91 -15.84
C LEU A 185 -1.11 13.74 -16.78
N GLU A 186 0.18 13.47 -16.97
CA GLU A 186 0.70 12.40 -17.82
C GLU A 186 1.53 11.42 -16.99
N GLU A 187 1.47 10.13 -17.36
CA GLU A 187 2.26 9.09 -16.70
C GLU A 187 3.74 9.24 -17.04
N GLY A 188 4.61 9.05 -16.04
CA GLY A 188 6.07 9.12 -16.19
C GLY A 188 6.64 10.54 -16.32
N VAL A 189 5.80 11.58 -16.37
CA VAL A 189 6.24 12.98 -16.39
C VAL A 189 6.49 13.46 -14.96
N GLU A 190 7.60 14.16 -14.77
CA GLU A 190 7.92 14.81 -13.50
C GLU A 190 7.13 16.12 -13.35
N TYR A 191 6.51 16.29 -12.19
CA TYR A 191 5.83 17.52 -11.79
C TYR A 191 6.49 18.08 -10.53
N MET A 192 6.74 19.38 -10.53
CA MET A 192 7.27 20.09 -9.39
C MET A 192 6.15 20.82 -8.65
N ILE A 193 6.09 20.66 -7.34
CA ILE A 193 5.14 21.32 -6.44
C ILE A 193 5.92 22.26 -5.51
N SER A 194 5.71 23.57 -5.68
CA SER A 194 6.33 24.59 -4.83
C SER A 194 5.34 25.08 -3.78
N GLY A 195 5.77 25.07 -2.52
CA GLY A 195 5.03 25.66 -1.41
C GLY A 195 5.16 27.18 -1.32
N PRO A 196 4.36 27.83 -0.47
CA PRO A 196 4.44 29.27 -0.22
C PRO A 196 5.79 29.66 0.40
N GLY A 197 6.15 30.95 0.30
CA GLY A 197 7.32 31.50 0.98
C GLY A 197 8.67 30.99 0.48
N GLY A 198 8.74 30.38 -0.70
CA GLY A 198 9.99 29.85 -1.27
C GLY A 198 10.44 28.52 -0.64
N ALA A 199 9.50 27.74 -0.08
CA ALA A 199 9.78 26.39 0.39
C ALA A 199 10.42 25.53 -0.73
N VAL A 200 11.29 24.60 -0.32
CA VAL A 200 11.91 23.65 -1.25
C VAL A 200 10.81 22.90 -1.99
N ALA A 201 10.89 22.93 -3.32
CA ALA A 201 9.90 22.27 -4.15
C ALA A 201 10.04 20.76 -4.07
N THR A 202 8.92 20.05 -4.10
CA THR A 202 8.86 18.60 -4.18
C THR A 202 8.67 18.16 -5.62
N THR A 203 9.24 17.01 -5.98
CA THR A 203 9.14 16.43 -7.32
C THR A 203 8.37 15.14 -7.25
N VAL A 204 7.30 15.04 -8.03
CA VAL A 204 6.41 13.89 -8.09
C VAL A 204 6.31 13.38 -9.52
N THR A 205 6.43 12.07 -9.69
CA THR A 205 6.19 11.40 -10.98
C THR A 205 4.99 10.48 -10.82
N PHE A 206 4.01 10.59 -11.72
CA PHE A 206 2.81 9.75 -11.63
C PHE A 206 2.98 8.42 -12.35
N THR A 207 2.44 7.37 -11.73
CA THR A 207 2.36 6.02 -12.29
C THR A 207 0.94 5.51 -12.14
N VAL A 208 0.37 4.90 -13.17
CA VAL A 208 -1.02 4.43 -13.11
C VAL A 208 -1.10 2.99 -12.59
N ILE A 209 -2.09 2.75 -11.73
CA ILE A 209 -2.53 1.41 -11.31
C ILE A 209 -3.92 1.16 -11.90
N ASP A 210 -4.00 0.38 -12.98
CA ASP A 210 -5.26 0.11 -13.68
C ASP A 210 -6.29 -0.67 -12.84
N ALA A 211 -5.80 -1.54 -11.95
CA ALA A 211 -6.63 -2.42 -11.14
C ALA A 211 -6.08 -2.52 -9.71
N PRO A 212 -6.35 -1.53 -8.83
CA PRO A 212 -5.98 -1.63 -7.43
C PRO A 212 -6.71 -2.81 -6.78
N THR A 213 -5.98 -3.65 -6.06
CA THR A 213 -6.56 -4.79 -5.34
C THR A 213 -7.16 -4.37 -3.98
N GLU A 214 -8.07 -5.20 -3.48
CA GLU A 214 -8.69 -5.09 -2.15
C GLU A 214 -7.96 -5.93 -1.08
N ASP A 215 -6.82 -6.53 -1.43
CA ASP A 215 -5.93 -7.23 -0.50
C ASP A 215 -4.65 -6.42 -0.24
N ALA A 216 -4.11 -6.53 0.97
CA ALA A 216 -3.01 -5.68 1.41
C ALA A 216 -1.67 -6.14 0.78
N GLU A 217 -1.46 -7.45 0.69
CA GLU A 217 -0.24 -8.03 0.12
C GLU A 217 -0.05 -7.69 -1.37
N GLY A 218 -1.10 -7.83 -2.16
CA GLY A 218 -1.09 -7.50 -3.57
C GLY A 218 -1.07 -6.00 -3.80
N MET A 219 -1.66 -5.18 -2.91
CA MET A 219 -1.49 -3.73 -2.99
C MET A 219 -0.03 -3.36 -2.74
N ALA A 220 0.61 -3.97 -1.73
CA ALA A 220 2.03 -3.78 -1.48
C ALA A 220 2.89 -4.23 -2.68
N ASP A 221 2.57 -5.37 -3.31
CA ASP A 221 3.28 -5.83 -4.52
C ASP A 221 3.18 -4.81 -5.65
N ILE A 222 1.97 -4.34 -5.96
CA ILE A 222 1.76 -3.34 -7.01
C ILE A 222 2.59 -2.08 -6.70
N LEU A 223 2.57 -1.59 -5.47
CA LEU A 223 3.33 -0.41 -5.08
C LEU A 223 4.84 -0.63 -5.17
N ILE A 224 5.33 -1.82 -4.81
CA ILE A 224 6.75 -2.19 -4.92
C ILE A 224 7.17 -2.26 -6.39
N ASP A 225 6.42 -2.97 -7.23
CA ASP A 225 6.70 -3.13 -8.66
C ASP A 225 6.70 -1.79 -9.41
N LYS A 226 5.84 -0.86 -8.98
CA LYS A 226 5.74 0.49 -9.56
C LYS A 226 6.67 1.52 -8.87
N GLY A 227 7.40 1.14 -7.82
CA GLY A 227 8.36 2.01 -7.11
C GLY A 227 7.73 3.09 -6.23
N CYS A 228 6.47 2.93 -5.80
CA CYS A 228 5.69 3.91 -5.06
C CYS A 228 5.90 3.78 -3.53
N SER A 229 7.14 4.02 -3.08
CA SER A 229 7.60 3.77 -1.71
C SER A 229 6.88 4.59 -0.64
N LEU A 230 6.52 5.86 -0.91
CA LEU A 230 5.76 6.70 0.04
C LEU A 230 4.40 6.10 0.40
N GLN A 231 3.75 5.50 -0.60
CA GLN A 231 2.46 4.84 -0.42
C GLN A 231 2.61 3.48 0.24
N LEU A 232 3.69 2.75 -0.07
CA LEU A 232 4.02 1.51 0.62
C LEU A 232 4.24 1.75 2.12
N ASP A 233 4.95 2.82 2.46
CA ASP A 233 5.17 3.24 3.85
C ASP A 233 3.85 3.63 4.53
N LEU A 234 2.99 4.40 3.86
CA LEU A 234 1.68 4.78 4.38
C LEU A 234 0.79 3.56 4.62
N LEU A 235 0.74 2.63 3.66
CA LEU A 235 0.01 1.37 3.77
C LEU A 235 0.51 0.56 4.98
N SER A 236 1.82 0.37 5.05
CA SER A 236 2.50 -0.36 6.13
C SER A 236 2.17 0.22 7.51
N GLN A 237 2.30 1.54 7.67
CA GLN A 237 2.04 2.23 8.94
C GLN A 237 0.55 2.23 9.32
N THR A 238 -0.36 2.36 8.35
CA THR A 238 -1.80 2.36 8.61
C THR A 238 -2.31 0.99 9.05
N LEU A 239 -1.71 -0.09 8.53
CA LEU A 239 -2.08 -1.46 8.86
C LEU A 239 -1.28 -2.05 10.04
N ALA A 240 -0.41 -1.25 10.67
CA ALA A 240 0.35 -1.69 11.84
C ALA A 240 -0.58 -2.14 12.96
N THR A 241 -0.39 -3.39 13.40
CA THR A 241 -1.09 -3.92 14.56
C THR A 241 -0.29 -3.59 15.82
N ASN A 242 -0.92 -2.91 16.78
CA ASN A 242 -0.39 -2.78 18.15
C ASN A 242 -0.53 -4.11 18.92
#